data_AF-A0AAV4MJE5-F1
#
_entry.id   AF-A0AAV4MJE5-F1
#
_cell.length_a   1.000
_cell.length_b   1.000
_cell.length_c   1.000
_cell.angle_alpha   90.00
_cell.angle_beta   90.00
_cell.angle_gamma   90.00
#
_symmetry.space_group_name_H-M   'P 1'
#
loop_
_entity.id
_entity.type
_entity.pdbx_description
1 polymer ?
#
loop_
_entity_poly.entity_id
_entity_poly.type
_entity_poly.pdbx_seq_one_letter_code
_entity_poly.pdbx_strand_id
1 'polypeptide(L)'
;MDSPELSSVDVIEFLNSEIGDDISNASKIQDVFDRISKYEEELEREINPHNPDPVHINSFIKNAESAVERIKKLSEKCEQLQKSAESELENMKPIKEHFSSRIKELKDAESLYNYFQWILKVENQNTIMEEALKNSFNYQIVGTYIVFKEFWEKLRTSDCKNLVMYVKKTMLYWHDVLREKFGGEFQKCLGSLYWPVSTTKIDVPPNQSGDALVKFNQLFVSLCKIALPDAYVKTQDVKDDVEDPFLLLPLQLMLRPLQKRFVYHFMGKKPTNRLDKPEWYLTQILTWISDHSLFIEQTVEPILEKDNLSRFSARAQMMRGLVHLAVTRFKADFPKLLDDDRLLSHTIDEVLLFSQEIQNQGYPPSFPNLIQVLSSEPCFTRWRSIEHQSALEKNG
;
A
#
# COMPACT_ATOMS: atom_id res chain seq x y z
N MET A 1 -38.81 61.02 -1.04
CA MET A 1 -39.94 60.24 -0.49
C MET A 1 -39.65 58.81 -0.87
N ASP A 2 -39.29 58.01 0.12
CA ASP A 2 -38.95 56.60 -0.03
C ASP A 2 -40.17 55.82 -0.48
N SER A 3 -40.04 55.04 -1.55
CA SER A 3 -41.03 54.03 -1.93
C SER A 3 -40.75 52.78 -1.09
N PRO A 4 -41.66 52.33 -0.21
CA PRO A 4 -41.48 51.09 0.51
C PRO A 4 -41.90 49.92 -0.40
N GLU A 5 -40.99 49.00 -0.67
CA GLU A 5 -41.33 47.66 -1.11
C GLU A 5 -42.07 46.95 0.03
N LEU A 6 -43.39 46.79 -0.08
CA LEU A 6 -44.18 46.02 0.89
C LEU A 6 -43.88 44.53 0.73
N SER A 7 -43.20 43.96 1.72
CA SER A 7 -43.10 42.51 1.89
C SER A 7 -44.40 41.94 2.45
N SER A 8 -44.71 40.66 2.22
CA SER A 8 -45.93 40.02 2.74
C SER A 8 -46.02 39.99 4.27
N VAL A 9 -44.91 40.27 4.96
CA VAL A 9 -44.82 40.34 6.42
C VAL A 9 -45.37 41.67 6.95
N ASP A 10 -45.15 42.79 6.23
CA ASP A 10 -45.68 44.11 6.59
C ASP A 10 -47.22 44.16 6.56
N VAL A 11 -47.83 43.42 5.63
CA VAL A 11 -49.29 43.41 5.46
C VAL A 11 -49.98 42.75 6.66
N ILE A 12 -49.39 41.68 7.21
CA ILE A 12 -49.93 40.96 8.37
C ILE A 12 -49.72 41.78 9.65
N GLU A 13 -48.55 42.41 9.80
CA GLU A 13 -48.24 43.26 10.95
C GLU A 13 -49.13 44.51 11.00
N PHE A 14 -49.40 45.12 9.83
CA PHE A 14 -50.35 46.22 9.68
C PHE A 14 -51.78 45.83 10.05
N LEU A 15 -52.26 44.68 9.55
CA LEU A 15 -53.60 44.16 9.88
C LEU A 15 -53.76 43.87 11.38
N ASN A 16 -52.76 43.25 12.00
CA ASN A 16 -52.78 42.96 13.44
C ASN A 16 -52.74 44.23 14.29
N SER A 17 -52.06 45.28 13.82
CA SER A 17 -51.97 46.58 14.52
C SER A 17 -53.28 47.36 14.53
N GLU A 18 -54.10 47.24 13.48
CA GLU A 18 -55.35 48.00 13.32
C GLU A 18 -56.58 47.24 13.83
N ILE A 19 -56.59 45.90 13.74
CA ILE A 19 -57.76 45.07 14.09
C ILE A 19 -57.66 44.51 15.52
N GLY A 20 -56.45 44.23 16.02
CA GLY A 20 -56.24 43.53 17.29
C GLY A 20 -56.73 42.06 17.27
N ASP A 21 -56.41 41.28 18.30
CA ASP A 21 -56.58 39.82 18.35
C ASP A 21 -58.04 39.30 18.48
N ASP A 22 -59.06 40.15 18.35
CA ASP A 22 -60.47 39.81 18.63
C ASP A 22 -61.34 39.83 17.35
N ILE A 23 -61.94 38.67 17.01
CA ILE A 23 -62.75 38.43 15.80
C ILE A 23 -64.01 39.33 15.75
N SER A 24 -64.37 39.95 16.87
CA SER A 24 -65.46 40.94 16.99
C SER A 24 -65.21 42.25 16.23
N ASN A 25 -63.96 42.54 15.83
CA ASN A 25 -63.54 43.79 15.19
C ASN A 25 -63.68 43.80 13.65
N ALA A 26 -64.46 42.89 13.06
CA ALA A 26 -64.67 42.80 11.61
C ALA A 26 -65.20 44.11 10.96
N SER A 27 -65.86 44.99 11.73
CA SER A 27 -66.26 46.32 11.23
C SER A 27 -65.06 47.24 10.94
N LYS A 28 -63.95 47.08 11.67
CA LYS A 28 -62.71 47.84 11.42
C LYS A 28 -62.01 47.39 10.14
N ILE A 29 -62.18 46.13 9.74
CA ILE A 29 -61.72 45.66 8.42
C ILE A 29 -62.46 46.40 7.33
N GLN A 30 -63.77 46.60 7.49
CA GLN A 30 -64.56 47.39 6.54
C GLN A 30 -64.07 48.85 6.51
N ASP A 31 -63.79 49.46 7.67
CA ASP A 31 -63.25 50.82 7.72
C ASP A 31 -61.86 50.94 7.06
N VAL A 32 -60.97 49.97 7.28
CA VAL A 32 -59.64 49.94 6.65
C VAL A 32 -59.76 49.67 5.15
N PHE A 33 -60.67 48.77 4.74
CA PHE A 33 -60.94 48.49 3.34
C PHE A 33 -61.53 49.72 2.64
N ASP A 34 -62.44 50.44 3.28
CA ASP A 34 -63.00 51.69 2.77
C ASP A 34 -61.93 52.80 2.73
N ARG A 35 -61.01 52.84 3.71
CA ARG A 35 -59.90 53.80 3.75
C ARG A 35 -58.88 53.52 2.65
N ILE A 36 -58.53 52.25 2.42
CA ILE A 36 -57.62 51.83 1.33
C ILE A 36 -58.31 51.99 -0.02
N SER A 37 -59.57 51.59 -0.18
CA SER A 37 -60.33 51.79 -1.42
C SER A 37 -60.48 53.27 -1.75
N LYS A 38 -60.67 54.14 -0.74
CA LYS A 38 -60.71 55.59 -0.94
C LYS A 38 -59.35 56.16 -1.30
N TYR A 39 -58.26 55.63 -0.74
CA TYR A 39 -56.90 56.02 -1.10
C TYR A 39 -56.52 55.51 -2.50
N GLU A 40 -56.98 54.33 -2.89
CA GLU A 40 -56.86 53.76 -4.22
C GLU A 40 -57.70 54.56 -5.23
N GLU A 41 -58.93 54.96 -4.89
CA GLU A 41 -59.74 55.88 -5.68
C GLU A 41 -59.12 57.28 -5.79
N GLU A 42 -58.45 57.77 -4.74
CA GLU A 42 -57.72 59.06 -4.76
C GLU A 42 -56.47 58.97 -5.63
N LEU A 43 -55.70 57.88 -5.55
CA LEU A 43 -54.56 57.61 -6.43
C LEU A 43 -55.00 57.38 -7.88
N GLU A 44 -56.08 56.64 -8.11
CA GLU A 44 -56.68 56.45 -9.44
C GLU A 44 -57.23 57.78 -9.99
N ARG A 45 -57.76 58.68 -9.15
CA ARG A 45 -58.12 60.05 -9.55
C ARG A 45 -56.90 60.93 -9.85
N GLU A 46 -55.79 60.76 -9.12
CA GLU A 46 -54.53 61.45 -9.41
C GLU A 46 -53.85 60.93 -10.69
N ILE A 47 -54.07 59.65 -11.04
CA ILE A 47 -53.54 59.00 -12.25
C ILE A 47 -54.52 59.08 -13.44
N ASN A 48 -55.74 59.56 -13.24
CA ASN A 48 -56.77 59.63 -14.28
C ASN A 48 -56.35 60.62 -15.40
N PRO A 49 -56.20 60.17 -16.67
CA PRO A 49 -55.67 60.96 -17.79
C PRO A 49 -56.59 62.09 -18.30
N HIS A 50 -57.53 62.58 -17.49
CA HIS A 50 -58.51 63.61 -17.88
C HIS A 50 -58.55 64.86 -16.99
N ASN A 51 -57.52 65.12 -16.16
CA ASN A 51 -57.30 66.44 -15.56
C ASN A 51 -56.06 67.13 -16.19
N PRO A 52 -56.24 67.98 -17.21
CA PRO A 52 -55.15 68.72 -17.84
C PRO A 52 -54.83 69.96 -17.00
N ASP A 53 -54.25 69.78 -15.81
CA ASP A 53 -53.65 70.90 -15.09
C ASP A 53 -52.16 70.98 -15.48
N PRO A 54 -51.72 71.98 -16.29
CA PRO A 54 -50.37 72.03 -16.85
C PRO A 54 -49.27 72.05 -15.80
N VAL A 55 -49.60 72.40 -14.54
CA VAL A 55 -48.66 72.57 -13.43
C VAL A 55 -48.20 71.23 -12.86
N HIS A 56 -49.07 70.22 -12.79
CA HIS A 56 -48.71 68.88 -12.31
C HIS A 56 -47.98 68.06 -13.37
N ILE A 57 -48.40 68.13 -14.64
CA ILE A 57 -47.67 67.49 -15.74
C ILE A 57 -46.26 68.09 -15.86
N ASN A 58 -46.11 69.42 -15.75
CA ASN A 58 -44.77 70.02 -15.73
C ASN A 58 -43.94 69.60 -14.52
N SER A 59 -44.52 69.47 -13.32
CA SER A 59 -43.75 69.09 -12.13
C SER A 59 -43.33 67.60 -12.18
N PHE A 60 -44.20 66.71 -12.66
CA PHE A 60 -43.88 65.31 -12.92
C PHE A 60 -42.85 65.15 -14.04
N ILE A 61 -42.99 65.89 -15.16
CA ILE A 61 -42.00 65.89 -16.24
C ILE A 61 -40.66 66.42 -15.72
N LYS A 62 -40.64 67.51 -14.96
CA LYS A 62 -39.41 68.09 -14.41
C LYS A 62 -38.75 67.18 -13.37
N ASN A 63 -39.53 66.44 -12.59
CA ASN A 63 -39.03 65.43 -11.66
C ASN A 63 -38.49 64.20 -12.41
N ALA A 64 -39.16 63.76 -13.47
CA ALA A 64 -38.69 62.69 -14.35
C ALA A 64 -37.40 63.08 -15.09
N GLU A 65 -37.32 64.30 -15.62
CA GLU A 65 -36.11 64.86 -16.23
C GLU A 65 -34.95 64.95 -15.22
N SER A 66 -35.22 65.40 -13.99
CA SER A 66 -34.24 65.43 -12.91
C SER A 66 -33.77 64.03 -12.48
N ALA A 67 -34.68 63.05 -12.45
CA ALA A 67 -34.37 61.66 -12.15
C ALA A 67 -33.51 61.04 -13.26
N VAL A 68 -33.85 61.29 -14.53
CA VAL A 68 -33.06 60.85 -15.70
C VAL A 68 -31.66 61.47 -15.67
N GLU A 69 -31.54 62.76 -15.35
CA GLU A 69 -30.25 63.44 -15.19
C GLU A 69 -29.41 62.84 -14.03
N ARG A 70 -30.06 62.47 -12.91
CA ARG A 70 -29.40 61.75 -11.80
C ARG A 70 -28.94 60.36 -12.21
N ILE A 71 -29.78 59.60 -12.89
CA ILE A 71 -29.45 58.25 -13.38
C ILE A 71 -28.27 58.33 -14.35
N LYS A 72 -28.27 59.32 -15.24
CA LYS A 72 -27.17 59.55 -16.18
C LYS A 72 -25.85 59.86 -15.45
N LYS A 73 -25.86 60.77 -14.47
CA LYS A 73 -24.69 61.07 -13.62
C LYS A 73 -24.21 59.87 -12.81
N LEU A 74 -25.14 59.05 -12.30
CA LEU A 74 -24.80 57.83 -11.56
C LEU A 74 -24.17 56.78 -12.49
N SER A 75 -24.71 56.59 -13.70
CA SER A 75 -24.15 55.70 -14.72
C SER A 75 -22.73 56.13 -15.11
N GLU A 76 -22.50 57.43 -15.33
CA GLU A 76 -21.17 57.98 -15.62
C GLU A 76 -20.18 57.75 -14.47
N LYS A 77 -20.62 57.93 -13.22
CA LYS A 77 -19.81 57.60 -12.03
C LYS A 77 -19.51 56.10 -11.93
N CYS A 78 -20.48 55.24 -12.20
CA CYS A 78 -20.30 53.80 -12.20
C CYS A 78 -19.28 53.38 -13.28
N GLU A 79 -19.39 53.91 -14.51
CA GLU A 79 -18.40 53.65 -15.56
C GLU A 79 -16.99 54.14 -15.18
N GLN A 80 -16.88 55.32 -14.55
CA GLN A 80 -15.58 55.84 -14.10
C GLN A 80 -14.97 54.98 -12.98
N LEU A 81 -15.77 54.57 -11.99
CA LEU A 81 -15.32 53.67 -10.93
C LEU A 81 -14.92 52.31 -11.49
N GLN A 82 -15.66 51.78 -12.45
CA GLN A 82 -15.31 50.51 -13.10
C GLN A 82 -13.98 50.62 -13.84
N LYS A 83 -13.78 51.66 -14.65
CA LYS A 83 -12.50 51.92 -15.34
C LYS A 83 -11.34 52.09 -14.34
N SER A 84 -11.59 52.76 -13.21
CA SER A 84 -10.60 52.93 -12.15
C SER A 84 -10.24 51.59 -11.49
N ALA A 85 -11.24 50.76 -11.17
CA ALA A 85 -11.03 49.44 -10.58
C ALA A 85 -10.29 48.49 -11.54
N GLU A 86 -10.64 48.51 -12.83
CA GLU A 86 -9.94 47.74 -13.87
C GLU A 86 -8.48 48.20 -14.00
N SER A 87 -8.22 49.51 -13.99
CA SER A 87 -6.87 50.07 -14.02
C SER A 87 -6.05 49.68 -12.77
N GLU A 88 -6.64 49.76 -11.57
CA GLU A 88 -5.99 49.32 -10.34
C GLU A 88 -5.70 47.82 -10.33
N LEU A 89 -6.63 47.00 -10.86
CA LEU A 89 -6.42 45.57 -11.01
C LEU A 89 -5.23 45.29 -11.94
N GLU A 90 -5.13 46.02 -13.06
CA GLU A 90 -4.02 45.91 -14.01
C GLU A 90 -2.69 46.34 -13.38
N ASN A 91 -2.70 47.42 -12.59
CA ASN A 91 -1.54 47.89 -11.83
C ASN A 91 -1.10 46.91 -10.73
N MET A 92 -2.03 46.14 -10.16
CA MET A 92 -1.77 45.11 -9.15
C MET A 92 -1.27 43.78 -9.74
N LYS A 93 -1.49 43.50 -11.04
CA LYS A 93 -0.99 42.27 -11.71
C LYS A 93 0.52 42.05 -11.53
N PRO A 94 1.42 43.01 -11.84
CA PRO A 94 2.87 42.79 -11.70
C PRO A 94 3.27 42.55 -10.24
N ILE A 95 2.58 43.16 -9.28
CA ILE A 95 2.81 42.92 -7.85
C ILE A 95 2.44 41.48 -7.51
N LYS A 96 1.25 41.01 -7.93
CA LYS A 96 0.80 39.63 -7.74
C LYS A 96 1.75 38.62 -8.39
N GLU A 97 2.23 38.89 -9.59
CA GLU A 97 3.20 38.05 -10.30
C GLU A 97 4.54 37.99 -9.56
N HIS A 98 5.06 39.13 -9.10
CA HIS A 98 6.29 39.19 -8.31
C HIS A 98 6.15 38.38 -7.00
N PHE A 99 5.05 38.56 -6.24
CA PHE A 99 4.80 37.75 -5.04
C PHE A 99 4.68 36.27 -5.36
N SER A 100 4.00 35.91 -6.45
CA SER A 100 3.87 34.51 -6.89
C SER A 100 5.24 33.91 -7.22
N SER A 101 6.14 34.67 -7.83
CA SER A 101 7.53 34.28 -8.08
C SER A 101 8.29 34.07 -6.77
N ARG A 102 8.19 34.99 -5.80
CA ARG A 102 8.84 34.86 -4.49
C ARG A 102 8.33 33.67 -3.69
N ILE A 103 7.02 33.41 -3.73
CA ILE A 103 6.42 32.22 -3.09
C ILE A 103 6.96 30.94 -3.74
N LYS A 104 7.15 30.93 -5.07
CA LYS A 104 7.74 29.79 -5.77
C LYS A 104 9.20 29.58 -5.35
N GLU A 105 10.02 30.63 -5.36
CA GLU A 105 11.41 30.57 -4.88
C GLU A 105 11.51 30.05 -3.44
N LEU A 106 10.61 30.49 -2.56
CA LEU A 106 10.55 30.03 -1.17
C LEU A 106 10.22 28.52 -1.09
N LYS A 107 9.24 28.05 -1.87
CA LYS A 107 8.88 26.63 -1.93
C LYS A 107 10.01 25.77 -2.50
N ASP A 108 10.73 26.27 -3.50
CA ASP A 108 11.88 25.58 -4.10
C ASP A 108 13.02 25.48 -3.07
N ALA A 109 13.29 26.56 -2.32
CA ALA A 109 14.28 26.57 -1.24
C ALA A 109 13.90 25.63 -0.08
N GLU A 110 12.63 25.62 0.32
CA GLU A 110 12.12 24.71 1.35
C GLU A 110 12.23 23.24 0.91
N SER A 111 11.92 22.96 -0.36
CA SER A 111 12.07 21.62 -0.94
C SER A 111 13.54 21.16 -0.94
N LEU A 112 14.46 22.06 -1.31
CA LEU A 112 15.90 21.79 -1.29
C LEU A 112 16.41 21.57 0.15
N TYR A 113 15.96 22.39 1.10
CA TYR A 113 16.29 22.22 2.51
C TYR A 113 15.84 20.86 3.02
N ASN A 114 14.58 20.47 2.76
CA ASN A 114 14.06 19.17 3.14
C ASN A 114 14.83 18.00 2.50
N TYR A 115 15.24 18.15 1.24
CA TYR A 115 16.08 17.17 0.56
C TYR A 115 17.42 16.97 1.28
N PHE A 116 18.12 18.06 1.63
CA PHE A 116 19.38 17.99 2.38
C PHE A 116 19.21 17.45 3.80
N GLN A 117 18.11 17.77 4.47
CA GLN A 117 17.80 17.21 5.79
C GLN A 117 17.69 15.68 5.74
N TRP A 118 17.11 15.12 4.68
CA TRP A 118 17.07 13.68 4.50
C TRP A 118 18.44 13.05 4.27
N ILE A 119 19.28 13.67 3.44
CA ILE A 119 20.66 13.22 3.25
C ILE A 119 21.40 13.22 4.59
N LEU A 120 21.32 14.32 5.34
CA LEU A 120 21.98 14.46 6.64
C LEU A 120 21.49 13.38 7.63
N LYS A 121 20.19 13.09 7.66
CA LYS A 121 19.62 12.01 8.49
C LYS A 121 20.24 10.66 8.16
N VAL A 122 20.34 10.33 6.88
CA VAL A 122 20.90 9.05 6.41
C VAL A 122 22.39 8.96 6.76
N GLU A 123 23.16 10.02 6.50
CA GLU A 123 24.60 10.04 6.81
C GLU A 123 24.91 9.97 8.30
N ASN A 124 24.08 10.60 9.14
CA ASN A 124 24.20 10.45 10.58
C ASN A 124 23.96 9.00 11.01
N GLN A 125 22.93 8.34 10.47
CA GLN A 125 22.69 6.92 10.74
C GLN A 125 23.79 6.01 10.18
N ASN A 126 24.41 6.35 9.03
CA ASN A 126 25.57 5.63 8.51
C ASN A 126 26.74 5.69 9.50
N THR A 127 27.03 6.88 10.04
CA THR A 127 28.11 7.07 11.01
C THR A 127 27.86 6.24 12.27
N ILE A 128 26.63 6.24 12.78
CA ILE A 128 26.21 5.41 13.92
C ILE A 128 26.35 3.92 13.60
N MET A 129 25.95 3.48 12.41
CA MET A 129 26.05 2.08 11.97
C MET A 129 27.52 1.63 11.90
N GLU A 130 28.40 2.44 11.33
CA GLU A 130 29.83 2.15 11.23
C GLU A 130 30.50 2.03 12.61
N GLU A 131 30.18 2.95 13.52
CA GLU A 131 30.69 2.90 14.89
C GLU A 131 30.17 1.67 15.65
N ALA A 132 28.87 1.37 15.53
CA ALA A 132 28.27 0.20 16.15
C ALA A 132 28.86 -1.12 15.61
N LEU A 133 29.19 -1.18 14.31
CA LEU A 133 29.86 -2.32 13.70
C LEU A 133 31.29 -2.49 14.21
N LYS A 134 32.08 -1.40 14.30
CA LYS A 134 33.45 -1.43 14.84
C LYS A 134 33.48 -1.97 16.27
N ASN A 135 32.52 -1.56 17.09
CA ASN A 135 32.41 -1.98 18.49
C ASN A 135 31.59 -3.27 18.70
N SER A 136 31.06 -3.88 17.63
CA SER A 136 30.21 -5.09 17.69
C SER A 136 28.96 -4.96 18.56
N PHE A 137 28.35 -3.76 18.63
CA PHE A 137 27.13 -3.50 19.39
C PHE A 137 25.88 -3.98 18.65
N ASN A 138 25.58 -5.28 18.73
CA ASN A 138 24.50 -5.93 17.97
C ASN A 138 23.12 -5.27 18.13
N TYR A 139 22.75 -4.85 19.34
CA TYR A 139 21.47 -4.17 19.58
C TYR A 139 21.36 -2.85 18.80
N GLN A 140 22.41 -2.03 18.84
CA GLN A 140 22.46 -0.75 18.13
C GLN A 140 22.52 -0.92 16.62
N ILE A 141 23.24 -1.93 16.13
CA ILE A 141 23.29 -2.30 14.70
C ILE A 141 21.88 -2.59 14.18
N VAL A 142 21.17 -3.50 14.85
CA VAL A 142 19.80 -3.88 14.44
C VAL A 142 18.85 -2.68 14.54
N GLY A 143 18.94 -1.90 15.63
CA GLY A 143 18.14 -0.68 15.80
C GLY A 143 18.37 0.34 14.67
N THR A 144 19.62 0.60 14.31
CA THR A 144 19.98 1.54 13.24
C THR A 144 19.48 1.05 11.88
N TYR A 145 19.55 -0.26 11.63
CA TYR A 145 19.02 -0.82 10.39
C TYR A 145 17.49 -0.69 10.27
N ILE A 146 16.76 -0.83 11.39
CA ILE A 146 15.31 -0.58 11.41
C ILE A 146 15.02 0.87 10.99
N VAL A 147 15.82 1.84 11.43
CA VAL A 147 15.67 3.25 11.02
C VAL A 147 15.86 3.41 9.50
N PHE A 148 16.85 2.74 8.88
CA PHE A 148 16.99 2.77 7.41
C PHE A 148 15.76 2.23 6.68
N LYS A 149 15.15 1.15 7.20
CA LYS A 149 13.90 0.62 6.64
C LYS A 149 12.76 1.63 6.75
N GLU A 150 12.62 2.29 7.89
CA GLU A 150 11.61 3.33 8.09
C GLU A 150 11.82 4.53 7.16
N PHE A 151 13.07 4.93 6.92
CA PHE A 151 13.39 6.00 5.97
C PHE A 151 12.94 5.64 4.56
N TRP A 152 13.25 4.41 4.11
CA TRP A 152 12.82 3.95 2.80
C TRP A 152 11.30 3.86 2.70
N GLU A 153 10.62 3.31 3.70
CA GLU A 153 9.15 3.17 3.70
C GLU A 153 8.45 4.53 3.64
N LYS A 154 8.98 5.55 4.33
CA LYS A 154 8.44 6.92 4.29
C LYS A 154 8.66 7.61 2.93
N LEU A 155 9.76 7.30 2.25
CA LEU A 155 10.16 7.98 1.02
C LEU A 155 9.75 7.26 -0.26
N ARG A 156 9.44 5.95 -0.24
CA ARG A 156 9.27 5.14 -1.45
C ARG A 156 8.18 5.63 -2.41
N THR A 157 7.20 6.39 -1.94
CA THR A 157 6.12 6.98 -2.76
C THR A 157 6.41 8.42 -3.20
N SER A 158 7.56 8.98 -2.82
CA SER A 158 7.95 10.35 -3.17
C SER A 158 8.37 10.46 -4.63
N ASP A 159 8.05 11.60 -5.25
CA ASP A 159 8.51 11.96 -6.59
C ASP A 159 10.02 12.22 -6.67
N CYS A 160 10.71 12.38 -5.54
CA CYS A 160 12.15 12.62 -5.42
C CYS A 160 12.98 11.35 -5.73
N LYS A 161 12.95 10.87 -6.98
CA LYS A 161 13.53 9.59 -7.42
C LYS A 161 14.99 9.39 -6.98
N ASN A 162 15.81 10.43 -7.03
CA ASN A 162 17.23 10.34 -6.64
C ASN A 162 17.41 10.11 -5.14
N LEU A 163 16.63 10.79 -4.30
CA LEU A 163 16.66 10.60 -2.85
C LEU A 163 16.15 9.21 -2.48
N VAL A 164 15.04 8.79 -3.09
CA VAL A 164 14.47 7.45 -2.89
C VAL A 164 15.50 6.38 -3.27
N MET A 165 16.17 6.55 -4.41
CA MET A 165 17.21 5.64 -4.88
C MET A 165 18.41 5.61 -3.93
N TYR A 166 18.86 6.76 -3.43
CA TYR A 166 19.95 6.85 -2.47
C TYR A 166 19.62 6.10 -1.18
N VAL A 167 18.47 6.39 -0.55
CA VAL A 167 18.03 5.71 0.68
C VAL A 167 17.85 4.20 0.46
N LYS A 168 17.26 3.81 -0.68
CA LYS A 168 17.13 2.40 -1.07
C LYS A 168 18.49 1.72 -1.16
N LYS A 169 19.45 2.32 -1.87
CA LYS A 169 20.80 1.76 -2.04
C LYS A 169 21.53 1.63 -0.70
N THR A 170 21.41 2.63 0.18
CA THR A 170 21.99 2.58 1.52
C THR A 170 21.38 1.46 2.36
N MET A 171 20.06 1.30 2.34
CA MET A 171 19.37 0.20 3.03
C MET A 171 19.86 -1.17 2.51
N LEU A 172 19.95 -1.35 1.19
CA LEU A 172 20.40 -2.60 0.59
C LEU A 172 21.86 -2.91 0.89
N TYR A 173 22.73 -1.90 0.84
CA TYR A 173 24.13 -2.04 1.21
C TYR A 173 24.27 -2.57 2.65
N TRP A 174 23.61 -1.92 3.61
CA TRP A 174 23.66 -2.37 5.00
C TRP A 174 22.99 -3.71 5.22
N HIS A 175 21.90 -4.02 4.50
CA HIS A 175 21.29 -5.35 4.54
C HIS A 175 22.32 -6.43 4.23
N ASP A 176 23.07 -6.27 3.14
CA ASP A 176 24.01 -7.29 2.68
C ASP A 176 25.16 -7.47 3.67
N VAL A 177 25.73 -6.37 4.18
CA VAL A 177 26.76 -6.40 5.23
C VAL A 177 26.27 -7.12 6.49
N LEU A 178 25.06 -6.81 6.94
CA LEU A 178 24.49 -7.41 8.16
C LEU A 178 24.07 -8.86 7.96
N ARG A 179 23.55 -9.20 6.78
CA ARG A 179 23.23 -10.59 6.41
C ARG A 179 24.47 -11.45 6.41
N GLU A 180 25.60 -10.95 5.91
CA GLU A 180 26.87 -11.67 5.97
C GLU A 180 27.36 -11.85 7.41
N LYS A 181 27.37 -10.78 8.21
CA LYS A 181 27.82 -10.83 9.60
C LYS A 181 26.97 -11.78 10.44
N PHE A 182 25.68 -11.47 10.60
CA PHE A 182 24.77 -12.25 11.44
C PHE A 182 24.52 -13.63 10.85
N GLY A 183 24.47 -13.75 9.52
CA GLY A 183 24.33 -15.05 8.86
C GLY A 183 25.53 -15.95 9.08
N GLY A 184 26.76 -15.41 9.04
CA GLY A 184 27.97 -16.17 9.35
C GLY A 184 28.02 -16.65 10.80
N GLU A 185 27.65 -15.79 11.76
CA GLU A 185 27.53 -16.17 13.17
C GLU A 185 26.43 -17.21 13.40
N PHE A 186 25.30 -17.05 12.72
CA PHE A 186 24.15 -17.96 12.80
C PHE A 186 24.47 -19.34 12.22
N GLN A 187 25.18 -19.43 11.10
CA GLN A 187 25.61 -20.72 10.54
C GLN A 187 26.56 -21.47 11.48
N LYS A 188 27.49 -20.76 12.14
CA LYS A 188 28.37 -21.36 13.16
C LYS A 188 27.54 -21.87 14.35
N CYS A 189 26.55 -21.10 14.77
CA CYS A 189 25.63 -21.48 15.85
C CYS A 189 24.80 -22.72 15.48
N LEU A 190 24.23 -22.77 14.26
CA LEU A 190 23.54 -23.94 13.74
C LEU A 190 24.42 -25.20 13.75
N GLY A 191 25.68 -25.06 13.33
CA GLY A 191 26.65 -26.17 13.40
C GLY A 191 26.87 -26.69 14.83
N SER A 192 26.92 -25.79 15.83
CA SER A 192 27.03 -26.18 17.24
C SER A 192 25.77 -26.85 17.80
N LEU A 193 24.61 -26.57 17.19
CA LEU A 193 23.33 -27.22 17.51
C LEU A 193 23.10 -28.50 16.69
N TYR A 194 24.11 -28.97 15.95
CA TYR A 194 24.03 -30.13 15.06
C TYR A 194 22.95 -30.02 13.98
N TRP A 195 22.68 -28.80 13.50
CA TRP A 195 21.79 -28.56 12.38
C TRP A 195 22.55 -28.67 11.04
N PRO A 196 21.97 -29.30 9.99
CA PRO A 196 20.68 -29.99 9.94
C PRO A 196 20.70 -31.32 10.72
N VAL A 197 19.52 -31.72 11.21
CA VAL A 197 19.35 -32.95 12.01
C VAL A 197 19.75 -34.16 11.16
N SER A 198 20.62 -35.00 11.71
CA SER A 198 21.02 -36.27 11.08
C SER A 198 20.33 -37.43 11.80
N THR A 199 19.58 -38.24 11.05
CA THR A 199 18.76 -39.36 11.54
C THR A 199 19.50 -40.44 12.34
N THR A 200 20.84 -40.46 12.30
CA THR A 200 21.66 -41.50 12.94
C THR A 200 21.89 -41.31 14.45
N LYS A 201 21.31 -40.30 15.09
CA LYS A 201 21.45 -40.06 16.54
C LYS A 201 20.13 -39.58 17.16
N ILE A 202 19.08 -40.38 17.01
CA ILE A 202 17.90 -40.28 17.86
C ILE A 202 18.26 -41.02 19.15
N ASP A 203 19.01 -40.36 20.03
CA ASP A 203 19.01 -40.65 21.46
C ASP A 203 19.71 -39.47 22.14
N VAL A 204 18.89 -38.67 22.82
CA VAL A 204 19.23 -37.45 23.59
C VAL A 204 19.50 -36.20 22.73
N PRO A 205 18.72 -35.09 22.83
CA PRO A 205 19.22 -33.79 22.40
C PRO A 205 20.43 -33.50 23.28
N PRO A 206 21.67 -33.51 22.76
CA PRO A 206 22.84 -33.54 23.62
C PRO A 206 22.98 -32.17 24.23
N ASN A 207 22.45 -31.99 25.44
CA ASN A 207 22.78 -30.93 26.39
C ASN A 207 23.18 -29.65 25.64
N GLN A 208 22.28 -29.11 24.82
CA GLN A 208 22.57 -27.89 24.07
C GLN A 208 22.89 -26.87 25.16
N SER A 209 24.14 -26.41 25.22
CA SER A 209 24.52 -25.49 26.29
C SER A 209 23.50 -24.34 26.26
N GLY A 210 22.90 -24.00 27.41
CA GLY A 210 21.86 -22.97 27.45
C GLY A 210 22.30 -21.69 26.72
N ASP A 211 23.59 -21.42 26.75
CA ASP A 211 24.26 -20.34 26.01
C ASP A 211 24.13 -20.44 24.48
N ALA A 212 24.26 -21.63 23.89
CA ALA A 212 24.11 -21.82 22.44
C ALA A 212 22.67 -21.57 21.98
N LEU A 213 21.68 -22.01 22.76
CA LEU A 213 20.26 -21.76 22.51
C LEU A 213 19.88 -20.29 22.69
N VAL A 214 20.39 -19.64 23.72
CA VAL A 214 20.20 -18.19 23.94
C VAL A 214 20.81 -17.41 22.78
N LYS A 215 22.02 -17.76 22.36
CA LYS A 215 22.68 -17.13 21.20
C LYS A 215 21.91 -17.38 19.90
N PHE A 216 21.41 -18.60 19.69
CA PHE A 216 20.56 -18.94 18.54
C PHE A 216 19.32 -18.05 18.50
N ASN A 217 18.61 -17.91 19.63
CA ASN A 217 17.42 -17.07 19.72
C ASN A 217 17.74 -15.60 19.39
N GLN A 218 18.79 -15.04 19.99
CA GLN A 218 19.22 -13.66 19.74
C GLN A 218 19.56 -13.41 18.26
N LEU A 219 20.30 -14.34 17.63
CA LEU A 219 20.65 -14.25 16.22
C LEU A 219 19.43 -14.43 15.31
N PHE A 220 18.54 -15.37 15.63
CA PHE A 220 17.31 -15.62 14.89
C PHE A 220 16.43 -14.35 14.85
N VAL A 221 16.20 -13.75 16.03
CA VAL A 221 15.45 -12.49 16.16
C VAL A 221 16.12 -11.35 15.41
N SER A 222 17.44 -11.22 15.53
CA SER A 222 18.22 -10.19 14.81
C SER A 222 18.06 -10.34 13.30
N LEU A 223 18.14 -11.58 12.79
CA LEU A 223 17.93 -11.91 11.38
C LEU A 223 16.50 -11.58 10.91
N CYS A 224 15.47 -11.88 11.71
CA CYS A 224 14.10 -11.44 11.41
C CYS A 224 14.01 -9.90 11.32
N LYS A 225 14.65 -9.18 12.24
CA LYS A 225 14.61 -7.71 12.29
C LYS A 225 15.37 -7.05 11.15
N ILE A 226 16.42 -7.68 10.62
CA ILE A 226 17.14 -7.14 9.46
C ILE A 226 16.55 -7.59 8.11
N ALA A 227 15.51 -8.41 8.09
CA ALA A 227 14.85 -8.79 6.84
C ALA A 227 14.39 -7.54 6.05
N LEU A 228 14.49 -7.65 4.73
CA LEU A 228 14.06 -6.62 3.79
C LEU A 228 12.55 -6.36 3.90
N PRO A 229 12.08 -5.12 3.68
CA PRO A 229 10.65 -4.82 3.70
C PRO A 229 9.85 -5.60 2.64
N ASP A 230 8.66 -6.08 3.00
CA ASP A 230 7.77 -6.83 2.08
C ASP A 230 7.45 -6.05 0.80
N ALA A 231 7.29 -4.72 0.90
CA ALA A 231 7.05 -3.84 -0.23
C ALA A 231 8.23 -3.86 -1.23
N TYR A 232 9.46 -4.08 -0.77
CA TYR A 232 10.62 -4.25 -1.64
C TYR A 232 10.66 -5.66 -2.24
N VAL A 233 10.47 -6.71 -1.42
CA VAL A 233 10.51 -8.10 -1.87
C VAL A 233 9.48 -8.35 -2.99
N LYS A 234 8.27 -7.81 -2.87
CA LYS A 234 7.21 -7.92 -3.89
C LYS A 234 7.54 -7.23 -5.22
N THR A 235 8.47 -6.29 -5.24
CA THR A 235 8.92 -5.62 -6.48
C THR A 235 10.02 -6.36 -7.21
N GLN A 236 10.62 -7.37 -6.58
CA GLN A 236 11.62 -8.19 -7.25
C GLN A 236 10.93 -9.24 -8.11
N ASP A 237 11.40 -9.39 -9.35
CA ASP A 237 11.05 -10.54 -10.16
C ASP A 237 11.50 -11.80 -9.41
N VAL A 238 10.57 -12.73 -9.20
CA VAL A 238 10.87 -14.04 -8.66
C VAL A 238 11.70 -14.78 -9.70
N LYS A 239 13.02 -14.69 -9.58
CA LYS A 239 13.91 -15.58 -10.33
C LYS A 239 13.62 -17.01 -9.88
N ASP A 240 13.67 -17.98 -10.79
CA ASP A 240 13.63 -19.41 -10.46
C ASP A 240 14.94 -19.83 -9.76
N ASP A 241 15.21 -19.19 -8.61
CA ASP A 241 16.32 -19.49 -7.72
C ASP A 241 15.88 -20.54 -6.69
N VAL A 242 16.87 -21.16 -6.08
CA VAL A 242 16.73 -22.19 -5.06
C VAL A 242 16.34 -21.58 -3.70
N GLU A 243 16.68 -20.32 -3.44
CA GLU A 243 16.21 -19.55 -2.27
C GLU A 243 14.83 -18.90 -2.56
N ASP A 244 13.81 -19.18 -1.73
CA ASP A 244 12.51 -18.49 -1.81
C ASP A 244 12.58 -17.16 -1.02
N PRO A 245 12.45 -15.99 -1.68
CA PRO A 245 12.61 -14.68 -1.05
C PRO A 245 11.48 -14.34 -0.07
N PHE A 246 10.35 -15.06 -0.09
CA PHE A 246 9.22 -14.84 0.81
C PHE A 246 9.36 -15.56 2.16
N LEU A 247 10.40 -16.37 2.33
CA LEU A 247 10.69 -17.01 3.61
C LEU A 247 11.29 -16.01 4.60
N LEU A 248 11.11 -16.25 5.90
CA LEU A 248 11.85 -15.52 6.92
C LEU A 248 13.36 -15.69 6.71
N LEU A 249 14.11 -14.60 6.77
CA LEU A 249 15.56 -14.62 6.56
C LEU A 249 16.30 -15.70 7.38
N PRO A 250 16.09 -15.88 8.70
CA PRO A 250 16.76 -16.95 9.42
C PRO A 250 16.38 -18.35 8.91
N LEU A 251 15.14 -18.57 8.47
CA LEU A 251 14.72 -19.85 7.89
C LEU A 251 15.36 -20.10 6.52
N GLN A 252 15.51 -19.07 5.68
CA GLN A 252 16.29 -19.16 4.44
C GLN A 252 17.72 -19.67 4.75
N LEU A 253 18.35 -19.10 5.78
CA LEU A 253 19.69 -19.51 6.21
C LEU A 253 19.72 -20.94 6.75
N MET A 254 18.72 -21.35 7.55
CA MET A 254 18.60 -22.72 8.06
C MET A 254 18.46 -23.75 6.93
N LEU A 255 17.80 -23.39 5.82
CA LEU A 255 17.59 -24.30 4.69
C LEU A 255 18.85 -24.50 3.84
N ARG A 256 19.82 -23.59 3.86
CA ARG A 256 21.02 -23.64 2.99
C ARG A 256 21.76 -24.98 2.96
N PRO A 257 22.03 -25.65 4.10
CA PRO A 257 22.69 -26.96 4.08
C PRO A 257 21.87 -28.02 3.32
N LEU A 258 20.53 -28.00 3.47
CA LEU A 258 19.62 -28.90 2.78
C LEU A 258 19.51 -28.56 1.30
N GLN A 259 19.43 -27.27 0.94
CA GLN A 259 19.46 -26.79 -0.44
C GLN A 259 20.75 -27.22 -1.15
N LYS A 260 21.92 -27.05 -0.52
CA LYS A 260 23.21 -27.51 -1.06
C LYS A 260 23.22 -29.02 -1.29
N ARG A 261 22.71 -29.80 -0.33
CA ARG A 261 22.60 -31.26 -0.45
C ARG A 261 21.65 -31.64 -1.60
N PHE A 262 20.52 -30.96 -1.73
CA PHE A 262 19.56 -31.16 -2.81
C PHE A 262 20.20 -30.90 -4.17
N VAL A 263 20.79 -29.72 -4.38
CA VAL A 263 21.46 -29.36 -5.63
C VAL A 263 22.55 -30.37 -5.98
N TYR A 264 23.37 -30.77 -5.01
CA TYR A 264 24.44 -31.75 -5.24
C TYR A 264 23.92 -33.11 -5.72
N HIS A 265 22.86 -33.65 -5.12
CA HIS A 265 22.32 -34.97 -5.47
C HIS A 265 21.36 -34.96 -6.66
N PHE A 266 20.58 -33.89 -6.83
CA PHE A 266 19.38 -33.88 -7.66
C PHE A 266 19.39 -32.84 -8.79
N MET A 267 20.38 -31.96 -8.82
CA MET A 267 20.55 -30.98 -9.91
C MET A 267 21.98 -30.96 -10.46
N GLY A 268 22.87 -31.77 -9.88
CA GLY A 268 24.26 -31.92 -10.30
C GLY A 268 24.49 -33.08 -11.26
N LYS A 269 25.75 -33.56 -11.32
CA LYS A 269 26.18 -34.68 -12.18
C LYS A 269 26.11 -36.05 -11.49
N LYS A 270 25.39 -36.16 -10.36
CA LYS A 270 25.33 -37.40 -9.60
C LYS A 270 24.39 -38.40 -10.25
N PRO A 271 24.62 -39.73 -10.09
CA PRO A 271 23.70 -40.76 -10.57
C PRO A 271 22.28 -40.65 -9.97
N THR A 272 22.14 -39.90 -8.87
CA THR A 272 20.86 -39.59 -8.23
C THR A 272 20.05 -38.51 -8.95
N ASN A 273 20.66 -37.75 -9.86
CA ASN A 273 19.96 -36.80 -10.72
C ASN A 273 19.40 -37.54 -11.94
N ARG A 274 18.23 -38.14 -11.75
CA ARG A 274 17.50 -38.90 -12.77
C ARG A 274 16.15 -38.28 -13.04
N LEU A 275 15.84 -38.08 -14.32
CA LEU A 275 14.57 -37.56 -14.79
C LEU A 275 13.45 -38.61 -14.61
N ASP A 276 13.79 -39.89 -14.79
CA ASP A 276 12.89 -41.05 -14.66
C ASP A 276 12.66 -41.52 -13.23
N LYS A 277 13.24 -40.80 -12.26
CA LYS A 277 13.11 -41.11 -10.83
C LYS A 277 12.72 -39.87 -10.00
N PRO A 278 11.58 -39.23 -10.29
CA PRO A 278 11.11 -38.10 -9.50
C PRO A 278 10.85 -38.47 -8.03
N GLU A 279 10.46 -39.72 -7.77
CA GLU A 279 10.20 -40.22 -6.41
C GLU A 279 11.41 -40.02 -5.47
N TRP A 280 12.65 -40.08 -5.98
CA TRP A 280 13.85 -39.97 -5.15
C TRP A 280 13.99 -38.62 -4.46
N TYR A 281 13.76 -37.53 -5.19
CA TYR A 281 13.88 -36.19 -4.58
C TYR A 281 12.63 -35.80 -3.80
N LEU A 282 11.46 -36.28 -4.23
CA LEU A 282 10.19 -36.06 -3.55
C LEU A 282 10.19 -36.74 -2.17
N THR A 283 10.56 -38.02 -2.10
CA THR A 283 10.71 -38.74 -0.82
C THR A 283 11.77 -38.08 0.05
N GLN A 284 12.90 -37.64 -0.50
CA GLN A 284 13.94 -36.99 0.30
C GLN A 284 13.46 -35.69 0.97
N ILE A 285 12.58 -34.93 0.29
CA ILE A 285 11.95 -33.74 0.87
C ILE A 285 11.01 -34.12 2.01
N LEU A 286 10.16 -35.13 1.83
CA LEU A 286 9.27 -35.61 2.89
C LEU A 286 10.06 -36.09 4.12
N THR A 287 11.15 -36.83 3.91
CA THR A 287 12.06 -37.24 4.97
C THR A 287 12.65 -36.04 5.70
N TRP A 288 13.17 -35.03 4.98
CA TRP A 288 13.71 -33.83 5.64
C TRP A 288 12.66 -33.04 6.41
N ILE A 289 11.42 -32.95 5.94
CA ILE A 289 10.34 -32.32 6.70
C ILE A 289 10.13 -33.06 8.02
N SER A 290 10.02 -34.39 7.98
CA SER A 290 9.83 -35.22 9.17
C SER A 290 10.99 -35.10 10.15
N ASP A 291 12.23 -35.25 9.67
CA ASP A 291 13.45 -35.29 10.49
C ASP A 291 13.71 -33.99 11.27
N HIS A 292 13.23 -32.85 10.76
CA HIS A 292 13.50 -31.53 11.35
C HIS A 292 12.29 -30.97 12.11
N SER A 293 11.13 -31.61 12.03
CA SER A 293 9.87 -31.13 12.60
C SER A 293 9.99 -30.80 14.09
N LEU A 294 10.55 -31.71 14.89
CA LEU A 294 10.71 -31.55 16.33
C LEU A 294 11.56 -30.33 16.70
N PHE A 295 12.69 -30.12 16.02
CA PHE A 295 13.54 -28.95 16.28
C PHE A 295 12.81 -27.65 15.95
N ILE A 296 12.12 -27.61 14.81
CA ILE A 296 11.35 -26.42 14.40
C ILE A 296 10.24 -26.12 15.42
N GLU A 297 9.47 -27.12 15.82
CA GLU A 297 8.35 -26.97 16.76
C GLU A 297 8.80 -26.59 18.18
N GLN A 298 9.88 -27.21 18.68
CA GLN A 298 10.32 -26.99 20.08
C GLN A 298 11.29 -25.82 20.24
N THR A 299 12.01 -25.44 19.17
CA THR A 299 13.07 -24.43 19.26
C THR A 299 12.72 -23.15 18.51
N VAL A 300 12.12 -23.25 17.32
CA VAL A 300 11.91 -22.08 16.44
C VAL A 300 10.53 -21.45 16.65
N GLU A 301 9.47 -22.26 16.70
CA GLU A 301 8.11 -21.77 16.90
C GLU A 301 7.97 -20.88 18.16
N PRO A 302 8.52 -21.25 19.34
CA PRO A 302 8.42 -20.42 20.54
C PRO A 302 9.16 -19.07 20.42
N ILE A 303 10.18 -18.98 19.57
CA ILE A 303 10.87 -17.71 19.28
C ILE A 303 9.92 -16.78 18.52
N LEU A 304 9.22 -17.30 17.50
CA LEU A 304 8.25 -16.52 16.74
C LEU A 304 7.09 -16.05 17.61
N GLU A 305 6.59 -16.91 18.49
CA GLU A 305 5.51 -16.55 19.42
C GLU A 305 5.92 -15.43 20.38
N LYS A 306 7.10 -15.54 20.98
CA LYS A 306 7.60 -14.56 21.94
C LYS A 306 7.86 -13.18 21.33
N ASP A 307 8.31 -13.14 20.07
CA ASP A 307 8.67 -11.90 19.37
C ASP A 307 7.51 -11.29 18.54
N ASN A 308 6.26 -11.69 18.81
CA ASN A 308 5.05 -11.24 18.11
C ASN A 308 5.07 -11.51 16.59
N LEU A 309 5.70 -12.61 16.19
CA LEU A 309 5.77 -13.09 14.80
C LEU A 309 4.89 -14.33 14.56
N SER A 310 3.95 -14.63 15.45
CA SER A 310 3.03 -15.78 15.38
C SER A 310 2.14 -15.83 14.12
N ARG A 311 2.11 -14.75 13.33
CA ARG A 311 1.51 -14.75 11.99
C ARG A 311 2.23 -15.71 11.01
N PHE A 312 3.46 -16.09 11.33
CA PHE A 312 4.24 -17.08 10.58
C PHE A 312 4.30 -18.37 11.38
N SER A 313 3.95 -19.49 10.75
CA SER A 313 4.29 -20.82 11.27
C SER A 313 5.68 -21.22 10.79
N ALA A 314 6.60 -21.52 11.72
CA ALA A 314 7.95 -21.94 11.37
C ALA A 314 7.92 -23.27 10.62
N ARG A 315 7.06 -24.20 11.05
CA ARG A 315 6.83 -25.48 10.37
C ARG A 315 6.37 -25.27 8.93
N ALA A 316 5.32 -24.46 8.71
CA ALA A 316 4.81 -24.21 7.37
C ALA A 316 5.87 -23.55 6.46
N GLN A 317 6.63 -22.59 7.00
CA GLN A 317 7.72 -21.91 6.28
C GLN A 317 8.87 -22.86 5.92
N MET A 318 9.25 -23.76 6.83
CA MET A 318 10.25 -24.81 6.56
C MET A 318 9.79 -25.74 5.44
N MET A 319 8.55 -26.23 5.51
CA MET A 319 7.96 -27.06 4.45
C MET A 319 7.93 -26.31 3.12
N ARG A 320 7.52 -25.03 3.11
CA ARG A 320 7.50 -24.18 1.91
C ARG A 320 8.87 -24.13 1.23
N GLY A 321 9.92 -23.86 1.99
CA GLY A 321 11.28 -23.81 1.44
C GLY A 321 11.78 -25.14 0.88
N LEU A 322 11.40 -26.26 1.49
CA LEU A 322 11.74 -27.59 0.96
C LEU A 322 10.93 -27.97 -0.28
N VAL A 323 9.63 -27.62 -0.32
CA VAL A 323 8.79 -27.82 -1.52
C VAL A 323 9.26 -26.96 -2.68
N HIS A 324 9.71 -25.73 -2.39
CA HIS A 324 10.27 -24.84 -3.40
C HIS A 324 11.44 -25.50 -4.16
N LEU A 325 12.27 -26.31 -3.50
CA LEU A 325 13.32 -27.10 -4.17
C LEU A 325 12.75 -28.06 -5.22
N ALA A 326 11.70 -28.79 -4.86
CA ALA A 326 11.02 -29.69 -5.79
C ALA A 326 10.34 -28.94 -6.93
N VAL A 327 9.68 -27.81 -6.65
CA VAL A 327 9.06 -26.97 -7.68
C VAL A 327 10.10 -26.44 -8.67
N THR A 328 11.22 -25.89 -8.19
CA THR A 328 12.30 -25.37 -9.03
C THR A 328 12.91 -26.46 -9.89
N ARG A 329 13.18 -27.65 -9.32
CA ARG A 329 13.66 -28.80 -10.09
C ARG A 329 12.63 -29.23 -11.14
N PHE A 330 11.38 -29.40 -10.72
CA PHE A 330 10.31 -29.88 -11.59
C PHE A 330 10.10 -28.95 -12.79
N LYS A 331 10.08 -27.63 -12.57
CA LYS A 331 10.03 -26.62 -13.64
C LYS A 331 11.19 -26.75 -14.63
N ALA A 332 12.41 -26.98 -14.14
CA ALA A 332 13.59 -27.12 -14.99
C ALA A 332 13.55 -28.40 -15.85
N ASP A 333 13.00 -29.48 -15.30
CA ASP A 333 12.84 -30.77 -15.96
C ASP A 333 11.62 -30.79 -16.91
N PHE A 334 10.63 -29.92 -16.66
CA PHE A 334 9.32 -29.93 -17.33
C PHE A 334 9.36 -29.93 -18.86
N PRO A 335 10.18 -29.11 -19.56
CA PRO A 335 10.22 -29.15 -21.02
C PRO A 335 10.60 -30.54 -21.56
N LYS A 336 11.51 -31.25 -20.89
CA LYS A 336 11.94 -32.60 -21.29
C LYS A 336 10.91 -33.67 -20.96
N LEU A 337 10.12 -33.46 -19.90
CA LEU A 337 9.03 -34.37 -19.55
C LEU A 337 7.93 -34.32 -20.62
N LEU A 338 7.66 -33.16 -21.22
CA LEU A 338 6.65 -33.01 -22.27
C LEU A 338 6.99 -33.79 -23.56
N ASP A 339 8.26 -34.17 -23.76
CA ASP A 339 8.74 -34.91 -24.93
C ASP A 339 8.56 -36.45 -24.79
N ASP A 340 8.28 -36.97 -23.59
CA ASP A 340 8.13 -38.41 -23.33
C ASP A 340 6.87 -38.69 -22.49
N ASP A 341 5.84 -39.22 -23.15
CA ASP A 341 4.53 -39.47 -22.55
C ASP A 341 4.58 -40.44 -21.37
N ARG A 342 5.43 -41.47 -21.43
CA ARG A 342 5.56 -42.46 -20.33
C ARG A 342 6.17 -41.82 -19.11
N LEU A 343 7.20 -41.02 -19.34
CA LEU A 343 7.91 -40.30 -18.29
C LEU A 343 7.04 -39.22 -17.66
N LEU A 344 6.25 -38.51 -18.47
CA LEU A 344 5.27 -37.53 -18.01
C LEU A 344 4.21 -38.18 -17.13
N SER A 345 3.57 -39.27 -17.58
CA SER A 345 2.56 -40.00 -16.79
C SER A 345 3.11 -40.49 -15.45
N HIS A 346 4.26 -41.16 -15.45
CA HIS A 346 4.92 -41.59 -14.20
C HIS A 346 5.18 -40.42 -13.26
N THR A 347 5.67 -39.30 -13.80
CA THR A 347 5.95 -38.11 -12.97
C THR A 347 4.68 -37.47 -12.41
N ILE A 348 3.57 -37.47 -13.16
CA ILE A 348 2.27 -36.99 -12.68
C ILE A 348 1.82 -37.84 -11.49
N ASP A 349 1.87 -39.17 -11.59
CA ASP A 349 1.48 -40.07 -10.51
C ASP A 349 2.29 -39.80 -9.23
N GLU A 350 3.62 -39.71 -9.35
CA GLU A 350 4.51 -39.42 -8.22
C GLU A 350 4.26 -38.03 -7.61
N VAL A 351 3.97 -37.02 -8.43
CA VAL A 351 3.63 -35.67 -7.95
C VAL A 351 2.29 -35.66 -7.20
N LEU A 352 1.29 -36.42 -7.66
CA LEU A 352 0.01 -36.56 -6.98
C LEU A 352 0.17 -37.25 -5.63
N LEU A 353 0.94 -38.34 -5.57
CA LEU A 353 1.26 -39.05 -4.33
C LEU A 353 2.00 -38.13 -3.34
N PHE A 354 3.02 -37.40 -3.81
CA PHE A 354 3.72 -36.41 -2.99
C PHE A 354 2.79 -35.31 -2.47
N SER A 355 1.87 -34.81 -3.31
CA SER A 355 0.92 -33.78 -2.92
C SER A 355 -0.02 -34.25 -1.82
N GLN A 356 -0.48 -35.50 -1.86
CA GLN A 356 -1.30 -36.08 -0.81
C GLN A 356 -0.51 -36.21 0.49
N GLU A 357 0.70 -36.76 0.42
CA GLU A 357 1.54 -37.01 1.60
C GLU A 357 1.94 -35.70 2.30
N ILE A 358 2.29 -34.66 1.54
CA ILE A 358 2.67 -33.38 2.14
C ILE A 358 1.48 -32.64 2.76
N GLN A 359 0.27 -32.79 2.19
CA GLN A 359 -0.96 -32.28 2.80
C GLN A 359 -1.26 -32.99 4.12
N ASN A 360 -1.05 -34.31 4.21
CA ASN A 360 -1.18 -35.07 5.46
C ASN A 360 -0.20 -34.56 6.54
N GLN A 361 0.99 -34.09 6.13
CA GLN A 361 1.97 -33.47 7.03
C GLN A 361 1.65 -32.00 7.38
N GLY A 362 0.50 -31.46 6.95
CA GLY A 362 0.01 -30.13 7.31
C GLY A 362 0.46 -28.99 6.40
N TYR A 363 0.83 -29.29 5.15
CA TYR A 363 1.23 -28.25 4.20
C TYR A 363 0.05 -27.36 3.78
N PRO A 364 0.17 -26.02 3.92
CA PRO A 364 -0.92 -25.12 3.54
C PRO A 364 -1.27 -25.18 2.04
N PRO A 365 -2.56 -25.35 1.67
CA PRO A 365 -2.97 -25.35 0.26
C PRO A 365 -2.71 -24.03 -0.47
N SER A 366 -2.56 -22.92 0.26
CA SER A 366 -2.26 -21.60 -0.30
C SER A 366 -0.81 -21.43 -0.74
N PHE A 367 0.08 -22.36 -0.38
CA PHE A 367 1.50 -22.26 -0.73
C PHE A 367 1.81 -22.87 -2.11
N PRO A 368 2.85 -22.37 -2.80
CA PRO A 368 3.24 -22.89 -4.11
C PRO A 368 3.63 -24.37 -4.06
N ASN A 369 3.10 -25.16 -4.98
CA ASN A 369 3.35 -26.60 -5.04
C ASN A 369 3.51 -27.08 -6.50
N LEU A 370 3.86 -28.35 -6.68
CA LEU A 370 4.11 -28.91 -8.01
C LEU A 370 2.81 -29.05 -8.84
N ILE A 371 1.64 -29.16 -8.20
CA ILE A 371 0.34 -29.23 -8.88
C ILE A 371 0.05 -27.95 -9.66
N GLN A 372 0.52 -26.79 -9.18
CA GLN A 372 0.41 -25.53 -9.91
C GLN A 372 1.18 -25.56 -11.24
N VAL A 373 2.31 -26.27 -11.30
CA VAL A 373 3.09 -26.45 -12.54
C VAL A 373 2.37 -27.42 -13.49
N LEU A 374 1.82 -28.51 -12.97
CA LEU A 374 1.01 -29.46 -13.77
C LEU A 374 -0.27 -28.83 -14.33
N SER A 375 -0.87 -27.89 -13.60
CA SER A 375 -2.04 -27.13 -14.03
C SER A 375 -1.75 -26.11 -15.12
N SER A 376 -0.51 -26.01 -15.61
CA SER A 376 -0.18 -25.16 -16.76
C SER A 376 -0.78 -25.71 -18.06
N GLU A 377 -1.16 -24.81 -18.95
CA GLU A 377 -1.86 -25.12 -20.20
C GLU A 377 -1.13 -26.14 -21.11
N PRO A 378 0.23 -26.12 -21.24
CA PRO A 378 0.96 -27.12 -22.00
C PRO A 378 0.83 -28.54 -21.46
N CYS A 379 0.90 -28.72 -20.13
CA CYS A 379 0.80 -30.04 -19.51
C CYS A 379 -0.62 -30.57 -19.51
N PHE A 380 -1.61 -29.74 -19.18
CA PHE A 380 -3.00 -30.16 -19.21
C PHE A 380 -3.41 -30.67 -20.61
N THR A 381 -2.98 -29.97 -21.66
CA THR A 381 -3.24 -30.35 -23.06
C THR A 381 -2.55 -31.66 -23.44
N ARG A 382 -1.27 -31.83 -23.06
CA ARG A 382 -0.50 -33.04 -23.36
C ARG A 382 -1.06 -34.25 -22.60
N TRP A 383 -1.27 -34.12 -21.29
CA TRP A 383 -1.82 -35.19 -20.46
C TRP A 383 -3.21 -35.64 -20.94
N ARG A 384 -4.10 -34.70 -21.28
CA ARG A 384 -5.41 -35.02 -21.86
C ARG A 384 -5.30 -35.82 -23.16
N SER A 385 -4.29 -35.53 -23.98
CA SER A 385 -4.04 -36.26 -25.22
C SER A 385 -3.58 -37.69 -24.96
N ILE A 386 -2.69 -37.89 -23.96
CA ILE A 386 -2.20 -39.21 -23.54
C ILE A 386 -3.35 -40.07 -22.97
N GLU A 387 -4.18 -39.51 -22.09
CA GLU A 387 -5.33 -40.21 -21.51
C GLU A 387 -6.35 -40.60 -22.59
N HIS A 388 -6.59 -39.71 -23.56
CA HIS A 388 -7.48 -40.01 -24.68
C HIS A 388 -6.95 -41.14 -25.56
N GLN A 389 -5.64 -41.13 -25.90
CA GLN A 389 -5.02 -42.22 -26.66
C GLN A 389 -5.05 -43.54 -25.89
N SER A 390 -4.70 -43.52 -24.61
CA SER A 390 -4.71 -44.72 -23.75
C SER A 390 -6.12 -45.30 -23.58
N ALA A 391 -7.15 -44.45 -23.53
CA ALA A 391 -8.55 -44.88 -23.46
C ALA A 391 -9.03 -45.49 -24.78
N LEU A 392 -8.55 -45.01 -25.93
CA LEU A 392 -8.86 -45.59 -27.24
C LEU A 392 -8.19 -46.96 -27.42
N GLU A 393 -6.93 -47.11 -27.00
CA GLU A 393 -6.18 -48.37 -27.08
C GLU A 393 -6.71 -49.46 -26.14
N LYS A 394 -7.35 -49.10 -25.01
CA LYS A 394 -7.99 -50.06 -24.09
C LYS A 394 -9.37 -50.52 -24.55
N ASN A 395 -10.00 -49.81 -25.49
CA ASN A 395 -11.37 -50.06 -25.96
C ASN A 395 -11.45 -50.57 -27.41
N GLY A 396 -10.29 -50.75 -28.08
CA GLY A 396 -10.17 -51.42 -29.38
C GLY A 396 -9.38 -52.71 -29.24
#